data_AF-A0A1I7UKR0-F1
#
_entry.id   AF-A0A1I7UKR0-F1
#
_cell.length_a   1.000
_cell.length_b   1.000
_cell.length_c   1.000
_cell.angle_alpha   90.00
_cell.angle_beta   90.00
_cell.angle_gamma   90.00
#
_symmetry.space_group_name_H-M   'P 1'
#
loop_
_entity.id
_entity.type
_entity.pdbx_description
1 polymer ?
#
loop_
_entity_poly.entity_id
_entity_poly.type
_entity_poly.pdbx_seq_one_letter_code
_entity_poly.pdbx_strand_id
1 'polypeptide(L)'
;MNSIRSLFCFRRTEKPKRKDKTATGYFLLADNYQCRNVTRIIEEQMILNDYIMDFKECIEFDLNRHLVIRLKGMKSLEEMVEELEDVDIQKMSGEAMKQCVKFFSSIYNFSIKEKIFS
;
A
#
# COMPACT_ATOMS: atom_id res chain seq x y z
N MET A 1 4.93 32.48 25.48
CA MET A 1 5.06 31.04 25.16
C MET A 1 4.13 30.75 24.00
N ASN A 2 4.65 30.82 22.78
CA ASN A 2 3.85 30.72 21.56
C ASN A 2 3.61 29.24 21.25
N SER A 3 2.34 28.86 21.29
CA SER A 3 1.85 27.49 21.17
C SER A 3 2.11 26.95 19.76
N ILE A 4 2.91 25.88 19.68
CA ILE A 4 3.24 25.10 18.47
C ILE A 4 1.97 24.51 17.80
N ARG A 5 0.80 24.64 18.43
CA ARG A 5 -0.50 24.17 17.92
C ARG A 5 -1.03 24.92 16.69
N SER A 6 -0.47 26.06 16.28
CA SER A 6 -0.99 26.78 15.10
C SER A 6 -0.47 26.27 13.74
N LEU A 7 0.47 25.31 13.72
CA LEU A 7 1.08 24.83 12.47
C LEU A 7 0.36 23.66 11.81
N PHE A 8 -0.63 23.02 12.46
CA PHE A 8 -1.32 21.83 11.94
C PHE A 8 -2.78 22.07 11.53
N CYS A 9 -3.12 23.27 11.09
CA CYS A 9 -4.35 23.50 10.33
C CYS A 9 -4.12 23.23 8.84
N PHE A 10 -3.80 21.97 8.49
CA PHE A 10 -3.72 21.54 7.09
C PHE A 10 -5.15 21.34 6.57
N ARG A 11 -5.61 22.31 5.78
CA ARG A 11 -6.92 22.30 5.11
C ARG A 11 -7.10 20.99 4.34
N ARG A 12 -8.19 20.27 4.62
CA ARG A 12 -8.79 19.29 3.70
C ARG A 12 -9.14 20.01 2.40
N THR A 13 -8.25 19.93 1.44
CA THR A 13 -8.57 20.15 0.04
C THR A 13 -8.43 18.80 -0.61
N GLU A 14 -9.53 18.26 -1.13
CA GLU A 14 -9.51 17.14 -2.06
C GLU A 14 -8.48 17.47 -3.15
N LYS A 15 -7.36 16.74 -3.15
CA LYS A 15 -6.30 16.90 -4.13
C LYS A 15 -6.12 15.59 -4.90
N PRO A 16 -5.84 15.71 -6.21
CA PRO A 16 -6.01 14.61 -7.15
C PRO A 16 -5.06 13.45 -6.86
N LYS A 17 -5.53 12.23 -7.14
CA LYS A 17 -4.74 10.99 -7.23
C LYS A 17 -3.65 11.16 -8.30
N ARG A 18 -2.53 11.80 -7.95
CA ARG A 18 -1.36 11.89 -8.84
C ARG A 18 -0.45 10.71 -8.53
N LYS A 19 -0.23 9.89 -9.55
CA LYS A 19 0.89 8.94 -9.59
C LYS A 19 2.17 9.76 -9.64
N ASP A 20 2.70 10.13 -8.48
CA ASP A 20 3.94 10.91 -8.41
C ASP A 20 5.13 9.96 -8.51
N LYS A 21 5.74 9.90 -9.70
CA LYS A 21 7.01 9.20 -9.99
C LYS A 21 8.18 9.59 -9.06
N THR A 22 8.01 10.60 -8.21
CA THR A 22 9.03 11.09 -7.29
C THR A 22 9.19 10.19 -6.07
N ALA A 23 8.12 9.52 -5.60
CA ALA A 23 8.20 8.64 -4.43
C ALA A 23 9.12 7.43 -4.71
N THR A 24 8.98 6.81 -5.88
CA THR A 24 9.78 5.69 -6.38
C THR A 24 11.29 6.00 -6.33
N GLY A 25 11.68 7.23 -6.67
CA GLY A 25 13.10 7.65 -6.64
C GLY A 25 13.71 7.66 -5.24
N TYR A 26 12.94 8.08 -4.22
CA TYR A 26 13.42 8.06 -2.84
C TYR A 26 13.57 6.64 -2.29
N PHE A 27 12.66 5.73 -2.65
CA PHE A 27 12.79 4.32 -2.28
C PHE A 27 13.97 3.65 -2.96
N LEU A 28 14.18 3.89 -4.26
CA LEU A 28 15.32 3.36 -4.98
C LEU A 28 16.65 3.80 -4.35
N LEU A 29 16.76 5.07 -3.96
CA LEU A 29 17.93 5.57 -3.24
C LEU A 29 18.07 4.90 -1.87
N ALA A 30 16.99 4.84 -1.08
CA ALA A 30 17.02 4.22 0.24
C ALA A 30 17.41 2.73 0.17
N ASP A 31 16.91 2.00 -0.83
CA ASP A 31 17.22 0.60 -1.06
C ASP A 31 18.69 0.40 -1.50
N ASN A 32 19.17 1.20 -2.46
CA ASN A 32 20.56 1.19 -2.90
C ASN A 32 21.56 1.42 -1.75
N TYR A 33 21.21 2.29 -0.80
CA TYR A 33 22.02 2.56 0.39
C TYR A 33 21.63 1.68 1.60
N GLN A 34 20.76 0.68 1.41
CA GLN A 34 20.27 -0.26 2.45
C GLN A 34 19.71 0.42 3.71
N CYS A 35 19.19 1.63 3.54
CA CYS A 35 18.68 2.49 4.60
C CYS A 35 17.22 2.14 4.94
N ARG A 36 17.00 0.93 5.49
CA ARG A 36 15.65 0.42 5.82
C ARG A 36 14.84 1.35 6.74
N ASN A 37 15.52 2.08 7.63
CA ASN A 37 14.86 3.08 8.48
C ASN A 37 14.28 4.25 7.68
N VAL A 38 14.97 4.66 6.62
CA VAL A 38 14.51 5.73 5.72
C VAL A 38 13.32 5.26 4.91
N THR A 39 13.37 4.05 4.35
CA THR A 39 12.23 3.40 3.70
C THR A 39 10.99 3.41 4.58
N ARG A 40 11.12 3.06 5.86
CA ARG A 40 10.00 3.06 6.81
C ARG A 40 9.44 4.46 7.09
N ILE A 41 10.31 5.46 7.23
CA ILE A 41 9.88 6.85 7.46
C ILE A 41 9.13 7.40 6.23
N ILE A 42 9.63 7.12 5.03
CA ILE A 42 8.97 7.52 3.79
C ILE A 42 7.60 6.84 3.67
N GLU A 43 7.53 5.52 3.92
CA GLU A 43 6.28 4.77 3.92
C GLU A 43 5.26 5.38 4.91
N GLU A 44 5.68 5.70 6.14
CA GLU A 44 4.83 6.32 7.15
C GLU A 44 4.30 7.69 6.72
N GLN A 45 5.17 8.54 6.14
CA GLN A 45 4.75 9.84 5.63
C GLN A 45 3.76 9.71 4.48
N MET A 46 3.93 8.72 3.61
CA MET A 46 2.98 8.47 2.52
C MET A 46 1.63 8.03 3.04
N ILE A 47 1.58 7.12 4.02
CA ILE A 47 0.32 6.70 4.67
C ILE A 47 -0.39 7.91 5.28
N LEU A 48 0.34 8.76 6.00
CA LEU A 48 -0.22 9.96 6.64
C LEU A 48 -0.77 10.98 5.65
N ASN A 49 -0.23 11.01 4.43
CA ASN A 49 -0.66 11.91 3.36
C ASN A 49 -1.69 11.26 2.43
N ASP A 50 -2.24 10.09 2.79
CA ASP A 50 -3.15 9.29 1.96
C ASP A 50 -2.60 9.02 0.55
N TYR A 51 -1.27 8.97 0.41
CA TYR A 51 -0.63 8.64 -0.85
C TYR A 51 -0.72 7.13 -1.05
N ILE A 52 -1.34 6.73 -2.16
CA ILE A 52 -1.49 5.32 -2.51
C ILE A 52 -0.47 4.99 -3.59
N MET A 53 0.48 4.13 -3.24
CA MET A 53 1.46 3.59 -4.18
C MET A 53 0.85 2.46 -5.02
N ASP A 54 1.38 2.28 -6.24
CA ASP A 54 0.96 1.20 -7.13
C ASP A 54 1.33 -0.17 -6.50
N PHE A 55 0.53 -1.20 -6.78
CA PHE A 55 0.70 -2.53 -6.16
C PHE A 55 2.09 -3.11 -6.43
N LYS A 56 2.54 -3.01 -7.68
CA LYS A 56 3.87 -3.44 -8.12
C LYS A 56 5.01 -2.79 -7.33
N GLU A 57 4.95 -1.47 -7.12
CA GLU A 57 5.97 -0.75 -6.37
C GLU A 57 5.95 -1.14 -4.88
N CYS A 58 4.76 -1.42 -4.32
CA CYS A 58 4.65 -1.94 -2.95
C CYS A 58 5.37 -3.28 -2.79
N ILE A 59 5.30 -4.14 -3.81
CA ILE A 59 6.02 -5.43 -3.84
C ILE A 59 7.52 -5.21 -4.03
N GLU A 60 7.92 -4.38 -4.99
CA GLU A 60 9.32 -4.13 -5.33
C GLU A 60 10.11 -3.59 -4.14
N PHE A 61 9.54 -2.68 -3.35
CA PHE A 61 10.18 -2.08 -2.18
C PHE A 61 9.79 -2.73 -0.83
N ASP A 62 9.11 -3.88 -0.87
CA ASP A 62 8.66 -4.65 0.31
C ASP A 62 7.85 -3.82 1.33
N LEU A 63 7.00 -2.91 0.83
CA LEU A 63 6.19 -1.97 1.60
C LEU A 63 4.91 -2.65 2.11
N ASN A 64 5.08 -3.59 3.04
CA ASN A 64 4.00 -4.45 3.52
C ASN A 64 2.81 -3.67 4.14
N ARG A 65 3.03 -2.51 4.76
CA ARG A 65 1.92 -1.74 5.36
C ARG A 65 1.10 -1.07 4.27
N HIS A 66 1.76 -0.49 3.27
CA HIS A 66 1.12 0.04 2.08
C HIS A 66 0.37 -1.04 1.30
N LEU A 67 0.99 -2.22 1.12
CA LEU A 67 0.36 -3.36 0.46
C LEU A 67 -0.97 -3.75 1.13
N VAL A 68 -0.99 -3.83 2.47
CA VAL A 68 -2.22 -4.14 3.22
C VAL A 68 -3.28 -3.05 3.03
N ILE A 69 -2.90 -1.77 2.97
CA ILE A 69 -3.85 -0.67 2.71
C ILE A 69 -4.42 -0.80 1.29
N ARG A 70 -3.57 -1.07 0.29
CA ARG A 70 -3.98 -1.27 -1.09
C ARG A 70 -4.93 -2.46 -1.23
N LEU A 71 -4.58 -3.61 -0.67
CA LEU A 71 -5.43 -4.82 -0.65
C LEU A 71 -6.79 -4.54 0.00
N LYS A 72 -6.82 -3.86 1.15
CA LYS A 72 -8.10 -3.48 1.80
C LYS A 72 -8.97 -2.54 0.95
N GLY A 73 -8.36 -1.78 0.04
CA GLY A 73 -9.08 -0.91 -0.89
C GLY A 73 -9.65 -1.65 -2.10
N MET A 74 -9.17 -2.86 -2.39
CA MET A 74 -9.68 -3.68 -3.49
C MET A 74 -11.07 -4.22 -3.15
N LYS A 75 -11.97 -4.19 -4.14
CA LYS A 75 -13.37 -4.59 -3.95
C LYS A 75 -13.65 -6.04 -4.31
N SER A 76 -12.79 -6.63 -5.13
CA SER A 76 -13.02 -7.97 -5.65
C SER A 76 -11.73 -8.75 -5.79
N LEU A 77 -11.90 -10.04 -6.03
CA LEU A 77 -10.79 -10.95 -6.28
C LEU A 77 -10.17 -10.69 -7.66
N GLU A 78 -11.00 -10.36 -8.65
CA GLU A 78 -10.57 -10.08 -10.02
C GLU A 78 -9.58 -8.91 -10.05
N GLU A 79 -9.86 -7.82 -9.32
CA GLU A 79 -8.95 -6.66 -9.20
C GLU A 79 -7.59 -7.06 -8.63
N MET A 80 -7.56 -7.98 -7.66
CA MET A 80 -6.32 -8.50 -7.10
C MET A 80 -5.55 -9.38 -8.09
N VAL A 81 -6.25 -10.21 -8.87
CA VAL A 81 -5.62 -11.09 -9.86
C VAL A 81 -5.01 -10.26 -10.98
N GLU A 82 -5.71 -9.24 -11.49
CA GLU A 82 -5.17 -8.31 -12.50
C GLU A 82 -3.87 -7.65 -12.04
N GLU A 83 -3.81 -7.17 -10.79
CA GLU A 83 -2.59 -6.55 -10.25
C GLU A 83 -1.45 -7.57 -10.03
N LEU A 84 -1.78 -8.85 -9.79
CA LEU A 84 -0.80 -9.93 -9.66
C LEU A 84 -0.25 -10.41 -11.00
N GLU A 85 -1.00 -10.28 -12.10
CA GLU A 85 -0.52 -10.62 -13.45
C GLU A 85 0.67 -9.73 -13.87
N ASP A 86 0.71 -8.49 -13.40
CA ASP A 86 1.76 -7.51 -13.70
C ASP A 86 3.02 -7.62 -12.82
N VAL A 87 3.03 -8.57 -11.87
CA VAL A 87 4.08 -8.74 -10.86
C VAL A 87 4.78 -10.10 -10.98
N ASP A 88 6.10 -10.10 -10.80
CA ASP A 88 6.89 -11.33 -10.72
C ASP A 88 6.69 -12.00 -9.34
N ILE A 89 5.71 -12.90 -9.28
CA ILE A 89 5.32 -13.66 -8.08
C ILE A 89 6.53 -14.39 -7.45
N GLN A 90 7.50 -14.82 -8.25
CA GLN A 90 8.68 -15.53 -7.74
C GLN A 90 9.63 -14.62 -6.94
N LYS A 91 9.57 -13.30 -7.19
CA LYS A 91 10.38 -12.29 -6.48
C LYS A 91 9.66 -11.67 -5.28
N MET A 92 8.38 -11.99 -5.07
CA MET A 92 7.64 -11.49 -3.92
C MET A 92 8.26 -11.97 -2.62
N SER A 93 8.32 -11.08 -1.62
CA SER A 93 8.67 -11.48 -0.26
C SER A 93 7.61 -12.45 0.28
N GLY A 94 8.05 -13.39 1.12
CA GLY A 94 7.13 -14.35 1.75
C GLY A 94 6.04 -13.66 2.59
N GLU A 95 6.36 -12.49 3.16
CA GLU A 95 5.39 -11.68 3.91
C GLU A 95 4.35 -11.05 2.98
N ALA A 96 4.77 -10.46 1.86
CA ALA A 96 3.85 -9.91 0.86
C ALA A 96 2.90 -10.98 0.30
N MET A 97 3.45 -12.16 -0.03
CA MET A 97 2.66 -13.32 -0.49
C MET A 97 1.62 -13.74 0.55
N LYS A 98 2.01 -13.80 1.82
CA LYS A 98 1.12 -14.16 2.92
C LYS A 98 -0.02 -13.16 3.08
N GLN A 99 0.23 -11.86 2.91
CA GLN A 99 -0.83 -10.85 2.93
C GLN A 99 -1.83 -11.04 1.78
N CYS A 100 -1.32 -11.33 0.58
CA CYS A 100 -2.15 -11.64 -0.59
C CYS A 100 -3.05 -12.86 -0.34
N VAL A 101 -2.49 -13.99 0.11
CA VAL A 101 -3.26 -15.21 0.40
C VAL A 101 -4.28 -15.00 1.51
N LYS A 102 -3.94 -14.21 2.53
CA LYS A 102 -4.87 -13.86 3.61
C LYS A 102 -6.05 -13.03 3.10
N PHE A 103 -5.80 -12.09 2.19
CA PHE A 103 -6.85 -11.30 1.56
C PHE A 103 -7.76 -12.16 0.67
N PHE A 104 -7.18 -13.02 -0.17
CA PHE A 104 -7.91 -14.03 -0.94
C PHE A 104 -8.87 -14.83 -0.04
N SER A 105 -8.34 -15.40 1.04
CA SER A 105 -9.13 -16.18 2.00
C SER A 105 -10.25 -15.35 2.65
N SER A 106 -10.03 -14.05 2.88
CA SER A 106 -11.02 -13.16 3.45
C SER A 106 -12.20 -12.91 2.49
N ILE A 107 -11.92 -12.66 1.21
CA ILE A 107 -12.98 -12.45 0.20
C ILE A 107 -13.80 -13.72 -0.01
N TYR A 108 -13.17 -14.89 -0.10
CA TYR A 108 -13.89 -16.15 -0.29
C TYR A 108 -14.85 -16.45 0.87
N ASN A 109 -14.41 -16.25 2.11
CA ASN A 109 -15.27 -16.43 3.28
C ASN A 109 -16.44 -15.43 3.31
N PHE A 110 -16.24 -14.21 2.79
CA PHE A 110 -17.31 -13.24 2.63
C PHE A 110 -18.34 -13.70 1.58
N SER A 111 -17.87 -14.13 0.40
CA SER A 111 -18.74 -14.60 -0.69
C SER A 111 -19.56 -15.84 -0.32
N ILE A 112 -18.99 -16.78 0.44
CA ILE A 112 -19.72 -17.97 0.93
C ILE A 112 -20.82 -17.57 1.91
N LYS A 113 -20.56 -16.60 2.80
CA LYS A 113 -21.59 -16.11 3.73
C LYS A 113 -22.76 -15.46 3.00
N GLU A 114 -22.51 -14.61 2.00
CA GLU A 114 -23.61 -14.01 1.22
C GLU A 114 -24.49 -15.06 0.52
N LYS A 115 -23.90 -16.12 -0.03
CA LYS A 115 -24.66 -17.20 -0.68
C LYS A 115 -25.48 -18.07 0.26
N ILE A 116 -25.11 -18.16 1.54
CA ILE A 116 -25.85 -18.96 2.54
C ILE A 116 -27.01 -18.16 3.16
N PHE A 117 -26.92 -16.83 3.18
CA PHE A 117 -27.91 -15.95 3.79
C PHE A 117 -28.84 -15.24 2.78
N SER A 118 -28.73 -15.56 1.49
CA SER A 118 -29.64 -15.15 0.41
C SER A 118 -30.59 -16.27 0.02
#